data_AF-A0A920C546-F1
#
_entry.id   AF-A0A920C546-F1
#
_cell.length_a   1.000
_cell.length_b   1.000
_cell.length_c   1.000
_cell.angle_alpha   90.00
_cell.angle_beta   90.00
_cell.angle_gamma   90.00
#
_symmetry.space_group_name_H-M   'P 1'
#
loop_
_entity.id
_entity.type
_entity.pdbx_description
1 polymer ?
#
loop_
_entity_poly.entity_id
_entity_poly.type
_entity_poly.pdbx_seq_one_letter_code
_entity_poly.pdbx_strand_id
1 'polypeptide(L)'
;MVNTVGDIIEMKNHTNNLGINVYEWFFTDLENNYISKLNGTKRNVSIVENYDEEAQAYIIQQLFYINKNAAGELMKELKIVKLFVTNDNYNHIIQTLNNN
;
A
#
# COMPACT_ATOMS: atom_id res chain seq x y z
N MET A 1 -16.10 -5.65 6.50
CA MET A 1 -15.10 -6.70 6.20
C MET A 1 -13.78 -5.96 6.08
N VAL A 2 -12.72 -6.45 6.74
CA VAL A 2 -11.40 -5.83 6.73
C VAL A 2 -10.59 -6.46 5.58
N ASN A 3 -9.92 -5.66 4.77
CA ASN A 3 -9.15 -6.15 3.62
C ASN A 3 -7.77 -6.67 4.06
N THR A 4 -7.32 -7.75 3.45
CA THR A 4 -6.09 -8.49 3.76
C THR A 4 -4.98 -8.22 2.73
N VAL A 5 -3.77 -8.74 2.97
CA VAL A 5 -2.68 -8.74 1.97
C VAL A 5 -3.10 -9.50 0.71
N GLY A 6 -3.85 -10.59 0.87
CA GLY A 6 -4.37 -11.37 -0.24
C GLY A 6 -5.23 -10.54 -1.18
N ASP A 7 -6.10 -9.69 -0.61
CA ASP A 7 -6.97 -8.79 -1.38
C ASP A 7 -6.15 -7.75 -2.18
N ILE A 8 -5.05 -7.25 -1.62
CA ILE A 8 -4.14 -6.33 -2.32
C ILE A 8 -3.42 -7.06 -3.46
N ILE A 9 -2.92 -8.27 -3.23
CA ILE A 9 -2.22 -9.04 -4.26
C ILE A 9 -3.17 -9.42 -5.40
N GLU A 10 -4.42 -9.77 -5.09
CA GLU A 10 -5.43 -10.12 -6.08
C GLU A 10 -5.73 -8.97 -7.05
N MET A 11 -5.51 -7.70 -6.64
CA MET A 11 -5.64 -6.53 -7.52
C MET A 11 -4.77 -6.65 -8.79
N LYS A 12 -3.68 -7.42 -8.76
CA LYS A 12 -2.82 -7.65 -9.92
C LYS A 12 -3.54 -8.38 -11.06
N ASN A 13 -4.58 -9.14 -10.74
CA ASN A 13 -5.37 -9.92 -11.71
C ASN A 13 -6.54 -9.12 -12.29
N HIS A 14 -6.70 -7.86 -11.90
CA HIS A 14 -7.82 -7.02 -12.29
C HIS A 14 -7.37 -5.76 -13.04
N THR A 15 -8.25 -5.29 -13.92
CA THR A 15 -8.13 -3.98 -14.57
C THR A 15 -9.32 -3.10 -14.16
N ASN A 16 -9.06 -1.80 -14.00
CA ASN A 16 -10.12 -0.83 -13.78
C ASN A 16 -10.85 -0.49 -15.10
N ASN A 17 -11.84 0.40 -15.04
CA ASN A 17 -12.64 0.81 -16.20
C ASN A 17 -11.84 1.52 -17.32
N LEU A 18 -10.58 1.88 -17.07
CA LEU A 18 -9.66 2.50 -18.02
C LEU A 18 -8.65 1.49 -18.60
N GLY A 19 -8.77 0.21 -18.25
CA GLY A 19 -7.84 -0.85 -18.66
C GLY A 19 -6.51 -0.83 -17.91
N ILE A 20 -6.38 -0.05 -16.84
CA ILE A 20 -5.16 0.03 -16.03
C ILE A 20 -5.21 -1.05 -14.95
N ASN A 21 -4.07 -1.69 -14.69
CA ASN A 21 -3.93 -2.67 -13.61
C ASN A 21 -4.33 -2.06 -12.26
N VAL A 22 -5.20 -2.73 -11.51
CA VAL A 22 -5.76 -2.16 -10.26
C VAL A 22 -4.69 -2.01 -9.19
N TYR A 23 -3.71 -2.92 -9.12
CA TYR A 23 -2.60 -2.83 -8.17
C TYR A 23 -1.74 -1.59 -8.45
N GLU A 24 -1.35 -1.36 -9.71
CA GLU A 24 -0.57 -0.19 -10.09
C GLU A 24 -1.34 1.12 -9.88
N TRP A 25 -2.63 1.11 -10.23
CA TRP A 25 -3.50 2.27 -10.03
C TRP A 25 -3.64 2.62 -8.55
N PHE A 26 -3.83 1.63 -7.68
CA PHE A 26 -3.95 1.82 -6.24
C PHE A 26 -2.72 2.54 -5.65
N PHE A 27 -1.51 2.06 -5.93
CA PHE A 27 -0.30 2.68 -5.39
C PHE A 27 0.00 4.04 -6.02
N THR A 28 -0.34 4.22 -7.30
CA THR A 28 -0.26 5.51 -7.98
C THR A 28 -1.21 6.52 -7.35
N ASP A 29 -2.43 6.10 -6.96
CA ASP A 29 -3.38 6.97 -6.27
C ASP A 29 -2.87 7.39 -4.88
N LEU A 30 -2.29 6.47 -4.11
CA LEU A 30 -1.67 6.80 -2.82
C LEU A 30 -0.54 7.82 -2.97
N GLU A 31 0.33 7.65 -3.98
CA GLU A 31 1.38 8.63 -4.27
C GLU A 31 0.81 9.99 -4.69
N ASN A 32 -0.15 10.00 -5.62
CA ASN A 32 -0.77 11.23 -6.11
C ASN A 32 -1.53 11.98 -5.00
N ASN A 33 -2.20 11.24 -4.11
CA ASN A 33 -2.83 11.81 -2.94
C ASN A 33 -1.80 12.54 -2.09
N TYR A 34 -0.66 11.92 -1.78
CA TYR A 34 0.42 12.56 -1.02
C TYR A 34 0.95 13.84 -1.70
N ILE A 35 1.20 13.79 -3.01
CA ILE A 35 1.69 14.95 -3.79
C ILE A 35 0.67 16.10 -3.75
N SER A 36 -0.62 15.78 -3.76
CA SER A 36 -1.72 16.72 -3.58
C SER A 36 -1.79 17.18 -2.11
N LYS A 37 -0.96 18.17 -1.75
CA LYS A 37 -0.72 18.65 -0.37
C LYS A 37 -1.97 19.04 0.43
N LEU A 38 -3.13 19.25 -0.20
CA LEU A 38 -4.39 19.50 0.52
C LEU A 38 -5.05 18.18 0.92
N ASN A 39 -4.87 17.78 2.19
CA ASN A 39 -5.47 16.59 2.81
C ASN A 39 -5.10 15.23 2.18
N GLY A 40 -4.06 15.19 1.35
CA GLY A 40 -3.55 13.98 0.71
C GLY A 40 -3.34 12.80 1.64
N THR A 41 -2.53 13.01 2.67
CA THR A 41 -2.23 11.98 3.66
C THR A 41 -3.47 11.51 4.40
N LYS A 42 -4.43 12.39 4.71
CA LYS A 42 -5.70 12.01 5.37
C LYS A 42 -6.56 11.10 4.49
N ARG A 43 -6.56 11.30 3.16
CA ARG A 43 -7.23 10.39 2.23
C ARG A 43 -6.57 9.01 2.26
N ASN A 44 -5.23 8.96 2.21
CA ASN A 44 -4.49 7.71 2.31
C ASN A 44 -4.78 6.98 3.63
N VAL A 45 -4.86 7.69 4.75
CA VAL A 45 -5.28 7.12 6.04
C VAL A 45 -6.66 6.48 5.92
N SER A 46 -7.65 7.20 5.41
CA SER A 46 -9.02 6.67 5.27
C SER A 46 -9.12 5.45 4.34
N ILE A 47 -8.23 5.35 3.34
CA ILE A 47 -8.14 4.18 2.45
C ILE A 47 -7.54 3.00 3.23
N VAL A 48 -6.43 3.24 3.91
CA VAL A 48 -5.58 2.22 4.53
C VAL A 48 -6.14 1.69 5.86
N GLU A 49 -6.91 2.48 6.60
CA GLU A 49 -7.57 2.06 7.84
C GLU A 49 -8.59 0.92 7.66
N ASN A 50 -9.05 0.66 6.43
CA ASN A 50 -9.95 -0.47 6.12
C ASN A 50 -9.22 -1.81 5.95
N TYR A 51 -7.89 -1.80 5.99
CA TYR A 51 -7.04 -2.97 5.87
C TYR A 51 -6.59 -3.46 7.26
N ASP A 52 -6.31 -4.76 7.39
CA ASP A 52 -5.74 -5.31 8.63
C ASP A 52 -4.30 -4.84 8.83
N GLU A 53 -3.75 -5.05 10.03
CA GLU A 53 -2.41 -4.55 10.38
C GLU A 53 -1.31 -5.07 9.43
N GLU A 54 -1.44 -6.31 8.94
CA GLU A 54 -0.46 -6.91 8.02
C GLU A 54 -0.53 -6.25 6.64
N ALA A 55 -1.74 -6.02 6.14
CA ALA A 55 -2.00 -5.33 4.89
C ALA A 55 -1.60 -3.85 4.95
N GLN A 56 -1.85 -3.17 6.07
CA GLN A 56 -1.36 -1.81 6.27
C GLN A 56 0.18 -1.76 6.23
N ALA A 57 0.86 -2.69 6.90
CA ALA A 57 2.32 -2.79 6.85
C ALA A 57 2.82 -3.07 5.43
N TYR A 58 2.14 -3.96 4.69
CA TYR A 58 2.45 -4.25 3.29
C TYR A 58 2.31 -3.01 2.40
N ILE A 59 1.19 -2.28 2.49
CA ILE A 59 0.93 -1.06 1.73
C ILE A 59 2.03 -0.03 1.99
N ILE A 60 2.36 0.20 3.26
CA ILE A 60 3.40 1.17 3.63
C ILE A 60 4.76 0.74 3.08
N GLN A 61 5.10 -0.55 3.14
CA GLN A 61 6.36 -1.05 2.61
C GLN A 61 6.45 -0.86 1.09
N GLN A 62 5.39 -1.17 0.35
CA GLN A 62 5.35 -0.93 -1.09
C GLN A 62 5.43 0.57 -1.41
N LEU A 63 4.66 1.39 -0.71
CA LEU A 63 4.69 2.84 -0.85
C LEU A 63 6.06 3.42 -0.48
N PHE A 64 6.82 2.79 0.42
CA PHE A 64 8.18 3.21 0.77
C PHE A 64 9.14 3.05 -0.40
N TYR A 65 9.01 1.96 -1.17
CA TYR A 65 9.82 1.75 -2.38
C TYR A 65 9.47 2.73 -3.50
N ILE A 66 8.21 3.16 -3.58
CA ILE A 66 7.72 4.13 -4.58
C ILE A 66 8.09 5.56 -4.16
N ASN A 67 7.68 5.95 -2.95
CA ASN A 67 7.81 7.28 -2.40
C ASN A 67 8.00 7.23 -0.88
N LYS A 68 9.27 7.21 -0.46
CA LYS A 68 9.68 7.15 0.96
C LYS A 68 9.02 8.21 1.85
N ASN A 69 8.78 9.42 1.33
CA ASN A 69 8.17 10.49 2.11
C ASN A 69 6.67 10.25 2.32
N ALA A 70 5.97 9.78 1.29
CA ALA A 70 4.56 9.41 1.38
C ALA A 70 4.34 8.29 2.41
N ALA A 71 5.20 7.27 2.38
CA ALA A 71 5.18 6.17 3.36
C ALA A 71 5.45 6.68 4.79
N GLY A 72 6.44 7.55 4.98
CA GLY A 72 6.77 8.11 6.30
C GLY A 72 5.64 8.93 6.92
N GLU A 73 4.96 9.78 6.14
CA GLU A 73 3.81 10.54 6.62
C GLU A 73 2.61 9.64 6.90
N LEU A 74 2.35 8.64 6.05
CA LEU A 74 1.28 7.67 6.28
C LEU A 74 1.51 6.86 7.57
N MET A 75 2.74 6.40 7.82
CA MET A 75 3.11 5.74 9.08
C MET A 75 2.85 6.63 10.30
N LYS A 76 3.21 7.90 10.20
CA LYS A 76 3.06 8.88 11.29
C LYS A 76 1.58 9.10 11.64
N GLU A 77 0.73 9.29 10.63
CA GLU A 77 -0.71 9.49 10.83
C GLU A 77 -1.40 8.24 11.39
N LEU A 78 -1.04 7.05 10.89
CA LEU A 78 -1.53 5.76 11.41
C LEU A 78 -0.92 5.37 12.77
N LYS A 79 0.02 6.17 13.29
CA LYS A 79 0.77 5.90 14.54
C LYS A 79 1.51 4.56 14.52
N ILE A 80 1.96 4.13 13.35
CA ILE A 80 2.76 2.91 13.16
C ILE A 80 4.23 3.25 13.44
N VAL A 81 4.70 2.84 14.61
CA VAL A 81 6.06 3.16 15.09
C VAL A 81 7.11 2.20 14.50
N LYS A 82 6.69 0.99 14.10
CA LYS A 82 7.56 -0.03 13.51
C LYS A 82 6.74 -0.86 12.55
N LEU A 83 7.19 -0.97 11.30
CA LEU A 83 6.60 -1.92 10.36
C LEU A 83 6.90 -3.33 10.88
N PHE A 84 5.84 -4.08 11.19
CA PHE A 84 5.95 -5.51 11.39
C PHE A 84 6.29 -6.13 10.02
N VAL A 85 7.58 -6.21 9.72
CA VAL A 85 8.06 -7.15 8.71
C VAL A 85 8.06 -8.51 9.39
N THR A 86 6.90 -9.16 9.43
CA THR A 86 6.86 -10.61 9.65
C THR A 86 7.66 -11.26 8.53
N ASN A 87 8.40 -12.33 8.82
CA ASN A 87 9.15 -13.08 7.81
C ASN A 87 8.27 -13.51 6.61
N ASP A 88 6.95 -13.60 6.81
CA ASP A 88 5.97 -13.93 5.77
C ASP A 88 5.78 -12.79 4.75
N ASN A 89 5.79 -11.53 5.20
CA ASN A 89 5.79 -10.36 4.29
C ASN A 89 7.07 -10.31 3.44
N TYR A 90 8.20 -10.77 3.97
CA TYR A 90 9.46 -10.86 3.23
C TYR A 90 9.39 -11.93 2.12
N ASN A 91 8.77 -13.08 2.41
CA ASN A 91 8.63 -14.18 1.45
C ASN A 91 7.76 -13.79 0.24
N HIS A 92 6.68 -13.03 0.45
CA HIS A 92 5.85 -12.55 -0.66
C HIS A 92 6.54 -11.48 -1.52
N ILE A 93 7.38 -10.63 -0.92
CA ILE A 93 8.19 -9.65 -1.66
C ILE A 93 9.27 -10.37 -2.50
N ILE A 94 9.99 -11.33 -1.91
CA ILE A 94 11.02 -12.12 -2.59
C ILE A 94 10.44 -12.95 -3.75
N GLN A 95 9.29 -13.60 -3.56
CA GLN A 95 8.62 -14.37 -4.62
C GLN A 95 8.12 -13.49 -5.77
N THR A 96 7.69 -12.26 -5.50
CA THR A 96 7.26 -11.32 -6.54
C THR A 96 8.45 -10.78 -7.35
N LEU A 97 9.61 -10.59 -6.72
CA LEU A 97 10.83 -10.10 -7.38
C LEU A 97 11.54 -11.18 -8.22
N ASN A 98 11.38 -12.45 -7.87
CA ASN A 98 12.03 -13.56 -8.58
C ASN A 98 11.22 -14.15 -9.75
N ASN A 99 9.99 -13.66 -9.98
CA ASN A 99 9.10 -14.13 -11.06
C ASN A 99 8.90 -13.09 -12.19
N ASN A 100 9.70 -12.02 -12.21
CA ASN A 100 9.86 -11.08 -13.33
C ASN A 100 11.28 -11.18 -13.89
#